data_AF-A0A7X9S4S1-F1
#
_entry.id   AF-A0A7X9S4S1-F1
#
_cell.length_a   1.000
_cell.length_b   1.000
_cell.length_c   1.000
_cell.angle_alpha   90.00
_cell.angle_beta   90.00
_cell.angle_gamma   90.00
#
_symmetry.space_group_name_H-M   'P 1'
#
loop_
_entity.id
_entity.type
_entity.pdbx_description
1 polymer ?
#
loop_
_entity_poly.entity_id
_entity_poly.type
_entity_poly.pdbx_seq_one_letter_code
_entity_poly.pdbx_strand_id
1 'polypeptide(L)'
;MKKLLSVIILFIITLPLFSCDVQNAKYINFTSKPSNHYYTDKLRNKILNNNPYELYVFDTNLYKEIPVEKSENVIIENFLNSLTEADYINEPIKDKEPYRIKIVFKDEKYLMRVYNESLISISPWDGTYKEDTVSMNNVPLRYNLIDFCNHIENKPLENKLNEPLI
;
A
#
# COMPACT_ATOMS: atom_id res chain seq x y z
N MET A 1 -32.93 55.38 -1.15
CA MET A 1 -33.06 54.09 -1.89
C MET A 1 -31.79 53.69 -2.64
N LYS A 2 -31.08 54.59 -3.35
CA LYS A 2 -29.85 54.25 -4.12
C LYS A 2 -28.71 53.62 -3.30
N LYS A 3 -28.48 54.12 -2.06
CA LYS A 3 -27.46 53.56 -1.14
C LYS A 3 -27.81 52.14 -0.65
N LEU A 4 -29.10 51.85 -0.45
CA LEU A 4 -29.58 50.54 -0.03
C LEU A 4 -29.51 49.53 -1.18
N LEU A 5 -29.80 49.97 -2.40
CA LEU A 5 -29.65 49.18 -3.62
C LEU A 5 -28.18 48.77 -3.85
N SER A 6 -27.23 49.67 -3.57
CA SER A 6 -25.79 49.40 -3.70
C SER A 6 -25.30 48.32 -2.73
N VAL A 7 -25.85 48.26 -1.52
CA VAL A 7 -25.50 47.23 -0.51
C VAL A 7 -26.05 45.86 -0.92
N ILE A 8 -27.27 45.83 -1.47
CA ILE A 8 -27.90 44.60 -1.96
C ILE A 8 -27.12 44.03 -3.15
N ILE A 9 -26.67 44.89 -4.07
CA ILE A 9 -25.84 44.47 -5.22
C ILE A 9 -24.50 43.90 -4.75
N LEU A 10 -23.86 44.51 -3.75
CA LEU A 10 -22.60 44.00 -3.19
C LEU A 10 -22.79 42.62 -2.54
N PHE A 11 -23.92 42.40 -1.85
CA PHE A 11 -24.24 41.10 -1.24
C PHE A 11 -24.45 40.02 -2.30
N ILE A 12 -25.18 40.32 -3.38
CA ILE A 12 -25.44 39.40 -4.49
C ILE A 12 -24.16 38.99 -5.22
N ILE A 13 -23.20 39.91 -5.37
CA ILE A 13 -21.90 39.62 -6.03
C ILE A 13 -21.03 38.67 -5.20
N THR A 14 -21.21 38.60 -3.89
CA THR A 14 -20.45 37.70 -3.00
C THR A 14 -21.06 36.30 -2.84
N LEU A 15 -22.34 36.11 -3.17
CA LEU A 15 -23.03 34.80 -3.11
C LEU A 15 -22.37 33.68 -3.95
N PRO A 16 -21.80 33.91 -5.16
CA PRO A 16 -21.16 32.85 -5.93
C PRO A 16 -19.81 32.37 -5.38
N LEU A 17 -19.25 33.02 -4.34
CA LEU A 17 -17.98 32.59 -3.74
C LEU A 17 -18.11 31.37 -2.80
N PHE A 18 -19.32 30.89 -2.55
CA PHE A 18 -19.57 29.69 -1.72
C PHE A 18 -19.66 28.39 -2.50
N SER A 19 -19.47 28.40 -3.83
CA SER A 19 -19.42 27.15 -4.60
C SER A 19 -18.00 26.58 -4.61
N CYS A 20 -17.59 26.03 -3.47
CA CYS A 20 -16.51 25.05 -3.43
C CYS A 20 -17.15 23.68 -3.61
N ASP A 21 -17.02 23.09 -4.79
CA ASP A 21 -17.43 21.72 -5.04
C ASP A 21 -16.42 20.77 -4.35
N VAL A 22 -16.66 20.50 -3.07
CA VAL A 22 -15.86 19.56 -2.26
C VAL A 22 -16.19 18.09 -2.57
N GLN A 23 -16.88 17.78 -3.67
CA GLN A 23 -17.34 16.41 -3.91
C GLN A 23 -16.25 15.42 -4.33
N ASN A 24 -15.00 15.84 -4.58
CA ASN A 24 -13.93 14.91 -4.95
C ASN A 24 -12.52 15.33 -4.47
N ALA A 25 -12.40 15.79 -3.22
CA ALA A 25 -11.08 15.85 -2.60
C ALA A 25 -10.57 14.42 -2.38
N LYS A 26 -9.80 13.87 -3.34
CA LYS A 26 -9.20 12.52 -3.26
C LYS A 26 -8.39 12.28 -1.96
N TYR A 27 -7.96 13.35 -1.29
CA TYR A 27 -7.00 13.29 -0.19
C TYR A 27 -7.56 13.72 1.17
N ILE A 28 -8.73 14.35 1.23
CA ILE A 28 -9.35 14.74 2.51
C ILE A 28 -10.46 13.75 2.83
N ASN A 29 -10.08 12.62 3.43
CA ASN A 29 -11.04 11.64 3.90
C ASN A 29 -11.37 11.90 5.38
N PHE A 30 -12.53 12.52 5.63
CA PHE A 30 -13.03 12.76 6.99
C PHE A 30 -13.62 11.50 7.65
N THR A 31 -13.71 10.38 6.92
CA THR A 31 -14.18 9.13 7.49
C THR A 31 -13.07 8.42 8.25
N SER A 32 -13.41 7.80 9.37
CA SER A 32 -12.50 6.95 10.11
C SER A 32 -12.26 5.64 9.35
N LYS A 33 -11.01 5.18 9.33
CA LYS A 33 -10.65 3.87 8.79
C LYS A 33 -11.50 2.77 9.48
N PRO A 34 -12.17 1.87 8.73
CA PRO A 34 -13.12 0.91 9.33
C PRO A 34 -12.50 -0.09 10.31
N SER A 35 -11.27 -0.53 10.05
CA SER A 35 -10.51 -1.46 10.91
C SER A 35 -9.00 -1.20 10.76
N ASN A 36 -8.19 -1.74 11.67
CA ASN A 36 -6.73 -1.67 11.58
C ASN A 36 -6.14 -2.61 10.51
N HIS A 37 -6.94 -3.56 9.99
CA HIS A 37 -6.61 -4.53 8.93
C HIS A 37 -7.34 -4.28 7.58
N TYR A 38 -7.89 -3.07 7.40
CA TYR A 38 -8.73 -2.72 6.25
C TYR A 38 -8.05 -2.92 4.88
N TYR A 39 -6.79 -2.51 4.75
CA TYR A 39 -6.07 -2.66 3.47
C TYR A 39 -5.60 -4.10 3.23
N THR A 40 -5.29 -4.81 4.30
CA THR A 40 -4.91 -6.22 4.30
C THR A 40 -6.07 -7.07 3.81
N ASP A 41 -7.30 -6.80 4.29
CA ASP A 41 -8.51 -7.49 3.81
C ASP A 41 -8.77 -7.22 2.33
N LYS A 42 -8.61 -5.98 1.88
CA LYS A 42 -8.75 -5.63 0.46
C LYS A 42 -7.74 -6.38 -0.40
N LEU A 43 -6.47 -6.39 0.02
CA LEU A 43 -5.40 -7.11 -0.67
C LEU A 43 -5.68 -8.62 -0.70
N ARG A 44 -6.02 -9.21 0.45
CA ARG A 44 -6.39 -10.62 0.59
C ARG A 44 -7.53 -10.98 -0.37
N ASN A 45 -8.59 -10.18 -0.40
CA ASN A 45 -9.72 -10.39 -1.31
C ASN A 45 -9.30 -10.30 -2.78
N LYS A 46 -8.40 -9.40 -3.17
CA LYS A 46 -7.90 -9.35 -4.55
C LYS A 46 -7.11 -10.62 -4.93
N ILE A 47 -6.30 -11.13 -4.02
CA ILE A 47 -5.51 -12.35 -4.24
C ILE A 47 -6.42 -13.58 -4.29
N LEU A 48 -7.36 -13.74 -3.35
CA LEU A 48 -8.31 -14.85 -3.32
C LEU A 48 -9.23 -14.91 -4.56
N ASN A 49 -9.49 -13.76 -5.18
CA ASN A 49 -10.23 -13.68 -6.45
C ASN A 49 -9.36 -14.02 -7.68
N ASN A 50 -8.14 -14.55 -7.49
CA ASN A 50 -7.20 -14.93 -8.54
C ASN A 50 -6.87 -13.80 -9.52
N ASN A 51 -6.86 -12.54 -9.03
CA ASN A 51 -6.43 -11.43 -9.86
C ASN A 51 -4.93 -11.58 -10.15
N PRO A 52 -4.49 -11.59 -11.43
CA PRO A 52 -3.09 -11.70 -11.75
C PRO A 52 -2.34 -10.46 -11.26
N TYR A 53 -1.17 -10.68 -10.68
CA TYR A 53 -0.30 -9.62 -10.21
C TYR A 53 1.17 -9.94 -10.46
N GLU A 54 1.96 -8.88 -10.53
CA GLU A 54 3.41 -8.93 -10.53
C GLU A 54 3.93 -8.53 -9.15
N LEU A 55 5.07 -9.12 -8.77
CA LEU A 55 5.68 -8.92 -7.47
C LEU A 55 7.10 -8.40 -7.66
N TYR A 56 7.43 -7.36 -6.89
CA TYR A 56 8.75 -6.73 -6.92
C TYR A 56 9.25 -6.54 -5.49
N VAL A 57 10.54 -6.81 -5.25
CA VAL A 57 11.24 -6.44 -4.02
C VAL A 57 12.08 -5.20 -4.32
N PHE A 58 11.85 -4.12 -3.59
CA PHE A 58 12.60 -2.89 -3.69
C PHE A 58 13.49 -2.70 -2.46
N ASP A 59 14.80 -2.73 -2.67
CA ASP A 59 15.80 -2.40 -1.65
C ASP A 59 15.92 -0.89 -1.51
N THR A 60 15.66 -0.35 -0.31
CA THR A 60 15.67 1.09 -0.04
C THR A 60 17.06 1.66 0.23
N ASN A 61 18.06 0.83 0.47
CA ASN A 61 19.44 1.22 0.67
C ASN A 61 20.17 1.28 -0.68
N LEU A 62 19.95 0.27 -1.54
CA LEU A 62 20.54 0.20 -2.89
C LEU A 62 19.68 0.87 -3.96
N TYR A 63 18.44 1.27 -3.63
CA TYR A 63 17.47 1.83 -4.57
C TYR A 63 17.23 0.94 -5.80
N LYS A 64 17.22 -0.38 -5.57
CA LYS A 64 17.14 -1.40 -6.61
C LYS A 64 15.78 -2.09 -6.56
N GLU A 65 15.06 -2.11 -7.68
CA GLU A 65 13.84 -2.91 -7.85
C GLU A 65 14.19 -4.26 -8.50
N ILE A 66 13.77 -5.35 -7.88
CA ILE A 66 14.06 -6.72 -8.30
C ILE A 66 12.72 -7.40 -8.62
N PRO A 67 12.47 -7.81 -9.87
CA PRO A 67 11.28 -8.57 -10.20
C PRO A 67 11.35 -9.96 -9.56
N VAL A 68 10.24 -10.42 -9.00
CA VAL A 68 10.12 -11.74 -8.40
C VAL A 68 9.53 -12.72 -9.42
N GLU A 69 10.04 -13.95 -9.43
CA GLU A 69 9.52 -15.01 -10.28
C GLU A 69 8.12 -15.45 -9.82
N LYS A 70 7.22 -15.72 -10.79
CA LYS A 70 5.82 -16.08 -10.49
C LYS A 70 5.67 -17.30 -9.59
N SER A 71 6.63 -18.23 -9.60
CA SER A 71 6.67 -19.40 -8.71
C SER A 71 6.78 -19.03 -7.23
N GLU A 72 7.36 -17.87 -6.92
CA GLU A 72 7.58 -17.41 -5.55
C GLU A 72 6.42 -16.55 -5.02
N ASN A 73 5.52 -16.09 -5.89
CA ASN A 73 4.35 -15.27 -5.51
C ASN A 73 3.46 -15.91 -4.42
N VAL A 74 3.46 -17.25 -4.33
CA VAL A 74 2.71 -18.00 -3.31
C VAL A 74 3.04 -17.57 -1.87
N ILE A 75 4.22 -16.98 -1.65
CA ILE A 75 4.64 -16.45 -0.34
C ILE A 75 3.67 -15.38 0.18
N ILE A 76 3.13 -14.52 -0.70
CA ILE A 76 2.22 -13.44 -0.30
C ILE A 76 0.89 -14.01 0.17
N GLU A 77 0.35 -14.99 -0.56
CA GLU A 77 -0.89 -15.66 -0.17
C GLU A 77 -0.73 -16.40 1.17
N ASN A 78 0.36 -17.17 1.33
CA ASN A 78 0.66 -17.88 2.57
C ASN A 78 0.86 -16.94 3.76
N PHE A 79 1.59 -15.84 3.56
CA PHE A 79 1.77 -14.81 4.55
C PHE A 79 0.42 -14.25 4.99
N LEU A 80 -0.40 -13.76 4.05
CA LEU A 80 -1.69 -13.17 4.36
C LEU A 80 -2.63 -14.15 5.07
N ASN A 81 -2.63 -15.43 4.66
CA ASN A 81 -3.47 -16.47 5.27
C ASN A 81 -2.99 -16.91 6.66
N SER A 82 -1.74 -16.63 7.02
CA SER A 82 -1.21 -16.92 8.36
C SER A 82 -1.58 -15.86 9.39
N LEU A 83 -2.01 -14.67 8.96
CA LEU A 83 -2.35 -13.56 9.85
C LEU A 83 -3.68 -13.77 10.58
N THR A 84 -3.66 -13.47 11.87
CA THR A 84 -4.80 -13.46 12.80
C THR A 84 -5.08 -12.05 13.29
N GLU A 85 -6.22 -11.84 13.94
CA GLU A 85 -6.61 -10.54 14.52
C GLU A 85 -5.57 -9.98 15.51
N ALA A 86 -4.88 -10.86 16.23
CA ALA A 86 -3.86 -10.48 17.22
C ALA A 86 -2.59 -9.91 16.60
N ASP A 87 -2.37 -10.13 15.30
CA ASP A 87 -1.17 -9.68 14.59
C ASP A 87 -1.28 -8.22 14.15
N TYR A 88 -2.50 -7.66 14.09
CA TYR A 88 -2.72 -6.26 13.70
C TYR A 88 -2.56 -5.31 14.88
N ILE A 89 -1.56 -4.43 14.81
CA ILE A 89 -1.23 -3.48 15.87
C ILE A 89 -1.47 -2.03 15.40
N ASN A 90 -1.62 -1.11 16.35
CA ASN A 90 -1.88 0.31 16.07
C ASN A 90 -0.66 1.23 16.32
N GLU A 91 0.51 0.63 16.54
CA GLU A 91 1.70 1.34 16.98
C GLU A 91 2.28 2.25 15.88
N PRO A 92 2.90 3.38 16.25
CA PRO A 92 3.63 4.21 15.30
C PRO A 92 4.98 3.56 14.98
N ILE A 93 5.22 3.31 13.69
CA ILE A 93 6.49 2.79 13.20
C ILE A 93 7.48 3.94 13.04
N LYS A 94 8.66 3.81 13.67
CA LYS A 94 9.75 4.80 13.57
C LYS A 94 10.93 4.29 12.75
N ASP A 95 10.99 2.99 12.52
CA ASP A 95 12.08 2.35 11.83
C ASP A 95 12.02 2.65 10.33
N LYS A 96 13.19 2.73 9.70
CA LYS A 96 13.29 2.79 8.24
C LYS A 96 13.12 1.38 7.69
N GLU A 97 12.32 1.23 6.64
CA GLU A 97 12.14 -0.05 5.97
C GLU A 97 13.36 -0.38 5.08
N PRO A 98 14.13 -1.47 5.32
CA PRO A 98 15.16 -1.92 4.38
C PRO A 98 14.57 -2.38 3.04
N TYR A 99 13.34 -2.92 3.04
CA TYR A 99 12.69 -3.39 1.82
C TYR A 99 11.25 -2.88 1.69
N ARG A 100 10.82 -2.77 0.44
CA ARG A 100 9.42 -2.57 0.06
C ARG A 100 9.03 -3.65 -0.94
N ILE A 101 8.04 -4.45 -0.59
CA ILE A 101 7.43 -5.39 -1.52
C ILE A 101 6.30 -4.66 -2.22
N LYS A 102 6.31 -4.65 -3.55
CA LYS A 102 5.30 -4.00 -4.39
C LYS A 102 4.52 -5.07 -5.15
N ILE A 103 3.22 -5.09 -4.90
CA ILE A 103 2.27 -5.96 -5.58
C ILE A 103 1.53 -5.13 -6.61
N VAL A 104 1.70 -5.44 -7.89
CA VAL A 104 1.14 -4.68 -9.00
C VAL A 104 0.02 -5.47 -9.65
N PHE A 105 -1.21 -5.02 -9.44
CA PHE A 105 -2.37 -5.44 -10.24
C PHE A 105 -2.53 -4.52 -11.46
N LYS A 106 -3.44 -4.87 -12.35
CA LYS A 106 -3.74 -4.08 -13.55
C LYS A 106 -4.19 -2.64 -13.23
N ASP A 107 -4.99 -2.48 -12.18
CA ASP A 107 -5.69 -1.24 -11.81
C ASP A 107 -5.15 -0.59 -10.54
N GLU A 108 -4.41 -1.32 -9.71
CA GLU A 108 -4.05 -0.91 -8.36
C GLU A 108 -2.68 -1.46 -7.97
N LYS A 109 -2.00 -0.79 -7.05
CA LYS A 109 -0.70 -1.20 -6.52
C LYS A 109 -0.76 -1.21 -5.01
N TYR A 110 -0.25 -2.27 -4.41
CA TYR A 110 -0.06 -2.35 -2.96
C TYR A 110 1.43 -2.31 -2.63
N LEU A 111 1.75 -1.71 -1.50
CA LEU A 111 3.07 -1.65 -0.91
C LEU A 111 3.01 -2.35 0.44
N MET A 112 3.91 -3.29 0.64
CA MET A 112 4.22 -3.85 1.96
C MET A 112 5.61 -3.36 2.34
N ARG A 113 5.69 -2.47 3.33
CA ARG A 113 6.98 -1.99 3.85
C ARG A 113 7.45 -2.97 4.91
N VAL A 114 8.66 -3.49 4.76
CA VAL A 114 9.25 -4.48 5.66
C VAL A 114 10.31 -3.80 6.50
N TYR A 115 10.07 -3.67 7.81
CA TYR A 115 10.94 -2.91 8.71
C TYR A 115 12.01 -3.78 9.35
N ASN A 116 11.62 -4.96 9.83
CA ASN A 116 12.48 -5.93 10.49
C ASN A 116 11.81 -7.32 10.49
N GLU A 117 12.41 -8.29 11.18
CA GLU A 117 11.91 -9.67 11.33
C GLU A 117 10.50 -9.77 11.93
N SER A 118 10.02 -8.72 12.60
CA SER A 118 8.78 -8.74 13.36
C SER A 118 7.73 -7.75 12.87
N LEU A 119 8.04 -6.84 11.95
CA LEU A 119 7.17 -5.69 11.70
C LEU A 119 7.10 -5.32 10.23
N ILE A 120 5.86 -5.16 9.74
CA ILE A 120 5.56 -4.64 8.41
C ILE A 120 4.41 -3.64 8.45
N SER A 121 4.23 -2.89 7.35
CA SER A 121 2.99 -2.17 7.08
C SER A 121 2.47 -2.45 5.68
N ILE A 122 1.15 -2.38 5.51
CA ILE A 122 0.45 -2.67 4.26
C ILE A 122 -0.44 -1.48 3.89
N SER A 123 -0.31 -0.99 2.66
CA SER A 123 -1.16 0.07 2.12
C SER A 123 -1.22 0.02 0.59
N PRO A 124 -2.31 0.49 -0.03
CA PRO A 124 -2.28 0.81 -1.45
C PRO A 124 -1.36 2.03 -1.67
N TRP A 125 -0.78 2.11 -2.87
CA TRP A 125 0.19 3.17 -3.20
C TRP A 125 -0.41 4.58 -3.08
N ASP A 126 -1.72 4.71 -3.31
CA ASP A 126 -2.52 5.93 -3.23
C ASP A 126 -3.53 5.87 -2.05
N GLY A 127 -3.21 5.12 -1.00
CA GLY A 127 -4.04 5.00 0.20
C GLY A 127 -4.27 6.33 0.91
N THR A 128 -5.50 6.52 1.39
CA THR A 128 -5.96 7.72 2.11
C THR A 128 -6.01 7.55 3.62
N TYR A 129 -6.08 6.31 4.11
CA TYR A 129 -6.03 5.99 5.53
C TYR A 129 -4.60 5.67 5.96
N LYS A 130 -4.35 5.70 7.29
CA LYS A 130 -3.13 5.15 7.87
C LYS A 130 -2.98 3.68 7.44
N GLU A 131 -1.75 3.29 7.14
CA GLU A 131 -1.38 1.92 6.76
C GLU A 131 -1.80 0.91 7.83
N ASP A 132 -2.06 -0.32 7.41
CA ASP A 132 -2.23 -1.45 8.33
C ASP A 132 -0.83 -1.79 8.87
N THR A 133 -0.69 -1.96 10.18
CA THR A 133 0.57 -2.40 10.79
C THR A 133 0.42 -3.81 11.30
N VAL A 134 1.36 -4.68 10.95
CA VAL A 134 1.28 -6.12 11.21
C VAL A 134 2.54 -6.57 11.92
N SER A 135 2.35 -7.28 13.02
CA SER A 135 3.37 -8.05 13.72
C SER A 135 3.54 -9.42 13.05
N MET A 136 4.78 -9.80 12.76
CA MET A 136 5.13 -11.11 12.20
C MET A 136 5.55 -12.12 13.28
N ASN A 137 5.41 -11.80 14.57
CA ASN A 137 5.87 -12.67 15.67
C ASN A 137 5.18 -14.05 15.69
N ASN A 138 3.94 -14.14 15.22
CA ASN A 138 3.19 -15.41 15.15
C ASN A 138 3.18 -16.02 13.74
N VAL A 139 3.82 -15.36 12.77
CA VAL A 139 3.90 -15.84 11.39
C VAL A 139 4.93 -16.98 11.32
N PRO A 140 4.61 -18.11 10.66
CA PRO A 140 5.58 -19.17 10.46
C PRO A 140 6.84 -18.64 9.78
N LEU A 141 8.03 -19.05 10.27
CA LEU A 141 9.33 -18.55 9.77
C LEU A 141 9.46 -18.61 8.23
N ARG A 142 8.92 -19.67 7.61
CA ARG A 142 8.92 -19.84 6.15
C ARG A 142 8.22 -18.70 5.40
N TYR A 143 7.31 -17.99 6.05
CA TYR A 143 6.51 -16.91 5.48
C TYR A 143 6.96 -15.53 5.96
N ASN A 144 8.11 -15.44 6.64
CA ASN A 144 8.66 -14.17 7.06
C ASN A 144 9.10 -13.32 5.86
N LEU A 145 8.59 -12.09 5.78
CA LEU A 145 8.84 -11.22 4.64
C LEU A 145 10.25 -10.60 4.63
N ILE A 146 10.96 -10.52 5.76
CA ILE A 146 12.36 -10.06 5.75
C ILE A 146 13.26 -11.12 5.11
N ASP A 147 13.08 -12.38 5.49
CA ASP A 147 13.84 -13.51 4.97
C ASP A 147 13.57 -13.70 3.47
N PHE A 148 12.31 -13.54 3.08
CA PHE A 148 11.92 -13.54 1.68
C PHE A 148 12.62 -12.42 0.88
N CYS A 149 12.63 -11.17 1.38
CA CYS A 149 13.31 -10.08 0.69
C CYS A 149 14.82 -10.36 0.55
N ASN A 150 15.47 -10.83 1.62
CA ASN A 150 16.88 -11.22 1.60
C ASN A 150 17.15 -12.33 0.57
N HIS A 151 16.26 -13.33 0.47
CA HIS A 151 16.37 -14.40 -0.52
C HIS A 151 16.36 -13.86 -1.95
N ILE A 152 15.39 -12.99 -2.26
CA ILE A 152 15.25 -12.38 -3.59
C ILE A 152 16.45 -11.49 -3.94
N GLU A 153 16.94 -10.70 -2.98
CA GLU A 153 18.08 -9.81 -3.21
C GLU A 153 19.38 -10.56 -3.53
N ASN A 154 19.62 -11.67 -2.82
CA ASN A 154 20.83 -12.48 -2.94
C ASN A 154 20.75 -13.54 -4.05
N LYS A 155 19.59 -13.69 -4.70
CA LYS A 155 19.44 -14.62 -5.82
C LYS A 155 20.30 -14.15 -7.00
N PRO A 156 21.25 -14.97 -7.49
CA PRO A 156 22.04 -14.59 -8.65
C PRO A 156 21.11 -14.38 -9.85
N LEU A 157 21.40 -13.35 -10.66
CA LEU A 157 20.62 -13.00 -11.86
C LEU A 157 20.84 -14.07 -12.96
N GLU A 158 20.36 -15.29 -12.77
CA GLU A 158 20.71 -16.42 -13.65
C GLU A 158 19.90 -16.51 -14.95
N ASN A 159 18.95 -15.61 -15.26
CA ASN A 159 18.03 -15.82 -16.40
C ASN A 159 17.81 -14.64 -17.36
N LYS A 160 18.76 -13.70 -17.51
CA LYS A 160 18.66 -12.64 -18.55
C LYS A 160 19.57 -12.82 -19.78
N LEU A 161 20.34 -13.90 -19.87
CA LEU A 161 21.25 -14.15 -21.01
C LEU A 161 20.65 -15.05 -22.12
N ASN A 162 19.40 -15.52 -21.97
CA ASN A 162 18.80 -16.50 -22.90
C ASN A 162 17.52 -16.04 -23.61
N GLU A 163 17.15 -14.76 -23.56
CA GLU A 163 16.06 -14.27 -24.43
C GLU A 163 16.65 -13.82 -25.78
N PRO A 164 16.26 -14.46 -26.91
CA PRO A 164 16.66 -13.98 -28.22
C PRO A 164 15.96 -12.65 -28.49
N LEU A 165 16.75 -11.64 -28.89
CA LEU A 165 16.26 -10.40 -29.49
C LEU A 165 15.37 -10.75 -30.69
N ILE A 166 14.07 -10.48 -30.59
CA ILE A 166 13.15 -10.41 -31.73
C ILE A 166 13.02 -8.94 -32.14
#